data_AF-A0A822YC44-F1
#
_entry.id   AF-A0A822YC44-F1
#
_cell.length_a   1.000
_cell.length_b   1.000
_cell.length_c   1.000
_cell.angle_alpha   90.00
_cell.angle_beta   90.00
_cell.angle_gamma   90.00
#
_symmetry.space_group_name_H-M   'P 1'
#
loop_
_entity.id
_entity.type
_entity.pdbx_description
1 polymer ?
#
loop_
_entity_poly.entity_id
_entity_poly.type
_entity_poly.pdbx_seq_one_letter_code
_entity_poly.pdbx_strand_id
1 'polypeptide(L)'
;MSLAYCSSTDDIVASFRPDGTTDSQLSPSPSPTALGQGIQGSHVLVKRIGSSGYQNLGSTSATISKIRIPRSTIVKVGACTTLFAYGDDINRELCLRELPSLRVIQKLQPHQYPILDVKYAHSSGPGLLGCMSEDKLQLFSARVS
;
A
#
# COMPACT_ATOMS: atom_id res chain seq x y z
N MET A 1 -6.88 -9.48 0.71
CA MET A 1 -6.62 -8.50 -0.37
C MET A 1 -6.85 -7.08 0.14
N SER A 2 -6.05 -6.11 -0.29
CA SER A 2 -6.25 -4.66 -0.07
C SER A 2 -6.29 -3.95 -1.42
N LEU A 3 -6.97 -2.81 -1.49
CA LEU A 3 -7.17 -2.05 -2.71
C LEU A 3 -6.94 -0.57 -2.44
N ALA A 4 -6.17 0.08 -3.31
CA ALA A 4 -6.03 1.53 -3.35
C ALA A 4 -6.58 2.04 -4.67
N TYR A 5 -7.30 3.17 -4.64
CA TYR A 5 -7.90 3.80 -5.81
C TYR A 5 -7.60 5.29 -5.82
N CYS A 6 -7.33 5.84 -7.01
CA CYS A 6 -7.19 7.27 -7.24
C CYS A 6 -8.22 7.75 -8.24
N SER A 7 -9.17 8.57 -7.80
CA SER A 7 -10.24 9.08 -8.66
C SER A 7 -9.78 10.06 -9.74
N SER A 8 -8.61 10.68 -9.59
CA SER A 8 -8.08 11.61 -10.59
C SER A 8 -7.38 10.93 -11.76
N THR A 9 -6.88 9.70 -11.58
CA THR A 9 -6.17 8.95 -12.63
C THR A 9 -6.84 7.66 -13.03
N ASP A 10 -7.88 7.26 -12.30
CA ASP A 10 -8.56 5.97 -12.40
C ASP A 10 -7.64 4.74 -12.21
N ASP A 11 -6.50 4.97 -11.57
CA ASP A 11 -5.57 3.91 -11.22
C ASP A 11 -6.08 3.16 -9.97
N ILE A 12 -5.99 1.84 -10.03
CA ILE A 12 -6.35 0.91 -8.96
C ILE A 12 -5.14 0.01 -8.72
N VAL A 13 -4.69 -0.10 -7.48
CA VAL A 13 -3.67 -1.09 -7.10
C VAL A 13 -4.26 -2.09 -6.13
N ALA A 14 -4.35 -3.33 -6.59
CA ALA A 14 -4.76 -4.47 -5.77
C ALA A 14 -3.52 -5.14 -5.17
N SER A 15 -3.52 -5.31 -3.86
CA SER A 15 -2.51 -6.08 -3.13
C SER A 15 -3.13 -7.38 -2.67
N PHE A 16 -2.63 -8.50 -3.17
CA PHE A 16 -3.13 -9.82 -2.79
C PHE A 16 -2.00 -10.78 -2.52
N ARG A 17 -2.28 -11.73 -1.64
CA ARG A 17 -1.45 -12.89 -1.37
C ARG A 17 -2.27 -14.11 -1.78
N PRO A 18 -1.69 -15.12 -2.45
CA PRO A 18 -2.38 -16.37 -2.68
C PRO A 18 -2.73 -16.98 -1.33
N ASP A 19 -3.98 -17.40 -1.15
CA ASP A 19 -4.34 -18.23 0.00
C ASP A 19 -3.77 -19.62 -0.29
N GLY A 20 -2.73 -20.01 0.45
CA GLY A 20 -2.19 -21.35 0.36
C GLY A 20 -3.27 -22.33 0.81
N THR A 21 -3.70 -23.22 -0.07
CA THR A 21 -4.43 -24.43 0.33
C THR A 21 -3.52 -25.27 1.21
N THR A 22 -3.62 -25.12 2.54
CA THR A 22 -3.84 -26.19 3.53
C THR A 22 -3.91 -25.66 4.97
N ASP A 23 -4.90 -26.18 5.69
CA ASP A 23 -5.13 -26.23 7.14
C ASP A 23 -5.53 -24.96 7.91
N SER A 24 -6.83 -24.70 7.90
CA SER A 24 -7.68 -24.86 9.09
C SER A 24 -7.00 -24.73 10.47
N GLN A 25 -6.60 -23.53 10.87
CA GLN A 25 -6.68 -23.16 12.28
C GLN A 25 -7.17 -21.73 12.42
N LEU A 26 -8.35 -21.61 13.02
CA LEU A 26 -8.83 -20.42 13.72
C LEU A 26 -7.77 -20.02 14.76
N SER A 27 -6.75 -19.29 14.31
CA SER A 27 -5.78 -18.68 15.20
C SER A 27 -6.44 -17.45 15.82
N PRO A 28 -6.26 -17.21 17.13
CA PRO A 28 -6.82 -16.03 17.78
C PRO A 28 -6.37 -14.76 17.05
N SER A 29 -7.22 -13.73 17.07
CA SER A 29 -6.95 -12.42 16.49
C SER A 29 -5.48 -12.06 16.77
N PRO A 30 -4.66 -11.93 15.74
CA PRO A 30 -3.23 -11.76 15.92
C PRO A 30 -2.98 -10.46 16.65
N SER A 31 -2.22 -10.52 17.74
CA SER A 31 -1.81 -9.34 18.50
C SER A 31 -1.22 -8.29 17.55
N PRO A 32 -1.55 -7.00 17.71
CA PRO A 32 -1.05 -5.94 16.83
C PRO A 32 0.48 -5.87 16.78
N THR A 33 1.17 -6.44 17.78
CA THR A 33 2.63 -6.52 17.92
C THR A 33 3.27 -7.79 17.33
N ALA A 34 2.50 -8.80 16.90
CA ALA A 34 3.07 -10.02 16.33
C ALA A 34 3.79 -9.72 15.00
N LEU A 35 5.09 -10.03 14.94
CA LEU A 35 5.84 -10.06 13.70
C LEU A 35 5.32 -11.24 12.86
N GLY A 36 4.47 -10.93 11.89
CA GLY A 36 3.99 -11.93 10.95
C GLY A 36 5.12 -12.45 10.07
N GLN A 37 5.09 -13.73 9.71
CA GLN A 37 5.91 -14.22 8.61
C GLN A 37 5.40 -13.61 7.29
N GLY A 38 6.31 -13.25 6.40
CA GLY A 38 5.96 -12.82 5.04
C GLY A 38 5.67 -14.03 4.14
N ILE A 39 4.73 -13.87 3.21
CA ILE A 39 4.57 -14.74 2.05
C ILE A 39 4.69 -13.93 0.77
N GLN A 40 5.07 -14.61 -0.30
CA GLN A 40 5.08 -14.01 -1.62
C GLN A 40 3.64 -13.73 -2.06
N GLY A 41 3.36 -12.46 -2.33
CA GLY A 41 2.14 -11.96 -2.93
C GLY A 41 2.47 -11.03 -4.09
N SER A 42 1.51 -10.20 -4.47
CA SER A 42 1.67 -9.30 -5.61
C SER A 42 0.90 -7.99 -5.41
N HIS A 43 1.43 -6.92 -5.99
CA HIS A 43 0.68 -5.72 -6.31
C HIS A 43 0.36 -5.73 -7.79
N VAL A 44 -0.91 -5.55 -8.14
CA VAL A 44 -1.38 -5.49 -9.52
C VAL A 44 -1.99 -4.12 -9.78
N LEU A 45 -1.47 -3.43 -10.79
CA LEU A 45 -1.99 -2.18 -11.28
C LEU A 45 -3.05 -2.45 -12.34
N VAL A 46 -4.24 -1.93 -12.08
CA VAL A 46 -5.37 -1.95 -12.98
C VAL A 46 -5.80 -0.52 -13.22
N LYS A 47 -6.28 -0.21 -14.42
CA LYS A 47 -6.86 1.09 -14.74
C LYS A 47 -8.28 0.92 -15.25
N ARG A 48 -9.20 1.76 -14.79
CA ARG A 48 -10.55 1.80 -15.34
C ARG A 48 -10.51 2.39 -16.76
N ILE A 49 -11.21 1.76 -17.70
CA ILE A 49 -11.36 2.23 -19.07
C ILE A 49 -12.84 2.31 -19.40
N GLY A 50 -13.31 3.52 -19.73
CA GLY A 50 -14.72 3.78 -20.00
C GLY A 50 -15.62 3.57 -18.79
N SER A 51 -16.87 3.19 -19.03
CA SER A 51 -17.90 3.07 -17.97
C SER A 51 -17.77 1.79 -17.14
N SER A 52 -17.33 0.68 -17.73
CA SER A 52 -17.31 -0.64 -17.06
C SER A 52 -16.05 -1.49 -17.33
N GLY A 53 -15.10 -0.99 -18.11
CA GLY A 53 -13.89 -1.73 -18.48
C GLY A 53 -12.77 -1.56 -17.46
N TYR A 54 -11.91 -2.57 -17.37
CA TYR A 54 -10.68 -2.54 -16.59
C TYR A 54 -9.54 -3.14 -17.41
N GLN A 55 -8.39 -2.48 -17.43
CA GLN A 55 -7.18 -2.97 -18.08
C GLN A 55 -6.10 -3.22 -17.03
N ASN A 56 -5.52 -4.41 -17.05
CA ASN A 56 -4.31 -4.70 -16.28
C ASN A 56 -3.12 -4.01 -16.96
N LEU A 57 -2.41 -3.16 -16.22
CA LEU A 57 -1.24 -2.43 -16.70
C LEU A 57 0.08 -3.02 -16.24
N GLY A 58 0.06 -3.93 -15.26
CA GLY A 58 1.26 -4.59 -14.77
C GLY A 58 1.12 -5.17 -13.37
N SER A 59 2.11 -5.95 -12.98
CA SER A 59 2.21 -6.54 -11.65
C SER A 59 3.65 -6.57 -11.14
N THR A 60 3.82 -6.65 -9.82
CA THR A 60 5.12 -6.85 -9.19
C THR A 60 4.97 -7.76 -7.98
N SER A 61 5.97 -8.62 -7.75
CA SER A 61 6.04 -9.44 -6.55
C SER A 61 6.23 -8.57 -5.31
N ALA A 62 5.59 -8.96 -4.22
CA ALA A 62 5.69 -8.27 -2.94
C ALA A 62 5.68 -9.28 -1.78
N THR A 63 6.39 -8.97 -0.71
CA THR A 63 6.26 -9.73 0.53
C THR A 63 5.07 -9.17 1.29
N ILE A 64 4.05 -10.01 1.50
CA ILE A 64 2.83 -9.64 2.22
C ILE A 64 2.79 -10.46 3.51
N SER A 65 2.52 -9.82 4.64
CA SER A 65 2.34 -10.52 5.92
C SER A 65 1.30 -11.64 5.79
N LYS A 66 1.55 -12.82 6.37
CA LYS A 66 0.56 -13.92 6.49
C LYS A 66 -0.62 -13.53 7.39
N ILE A 67 -0.41 -12.55 8.24
CA ILE A 67 -1.32 -12.20 9.31
C ILE A 67 -2.22 -11.04 8.89
N ARG A 68 -1.62 -9.97 8.36
CA ARG A 68 -2.33 -8.74 7.98
C ARG A 68 -2.16 -8.44 6.50
N ILE A 69 -3.19 -7.82 5.95
CA ILE A 69 -3.15 -7.30 4.59
C ILE A 69 -2.55 -5.88 4.67
N PRO A 70 -1.62 -5.51 3.77
CA PRO A 70 -0.98 -4.20 3.80
C PRO A 70 -1.99 -3.08 3.62
N ARG A 71 -1.87 -2.05 4.44
CA ARG A 71 -2.56 -0.77 4.27
C ARG A 71 -1.91 -0.01 3.15
N SER A 72 -2.71 0.60 2.29
CA SER A 72 -2.19 1.26 1.10
C SER A 72 -3.07 2.41 0.64
N THR A 73 -2.47 3.29 -0.15
CA THR A 73 -3.14 4.42 -0.79
C THR A 73 -2.41 4.77 -2.09
N ILE A 74 -3.07 5.55 -2.95
CA ILE A 74 -2.44 6.14 -4.13
C ILE A 74 -2.26 7.64 -3.88
N VAL A 75 -1.03 8.10 -4.07
CA VAL A 75 -0.57 9.47 -3.86
C VAL A 75 -0.42 10.12 -5.22
N LYS A 76 -1.26 11.12 -5.52
CA LYS A 76 -1.09 11.93 -6.73
C LYS A 76 -0.20 13.14 -6.42
N VAL A 77 1.04 13.11 -6.90
CA VAL A 77 1.98 14.22 -6.69
C VAL A 77 2.05 15.07 -7.95
N GLY A 78 1.54 16.30 -7.88
CA GLY A 78 1.49 17.21 -9.04
C GLY A 78 0.70 16.64 -10.23
N ALA A 79 1.01 17.12 -11.44
CA ALA A 79 0.26 16.75 -12.65
C ALA A 79 0.61 15.36 -13.19
N CYS A 80 1.88 14.95 -13.15
CA CYS A 80 2.35 13.76 -13.87
C CYS A 80 2.73 12.57 -12.99
N THR A 81 2.99 12.79 -11.69
CA THR A 81 3.49 11.72 -10.82
C THR A 81 2.36 11.10 -10.02
N THR A 82 2.31 9.77 -10.02
CA THR A 82 1.37 8.99 -9.21
C THR A 82 2.17 7.88 -8.54
N LEU A 83 2.01 7.76 -7.23
CA LEU A 83 2.75 6.80 -6.42
C LEU A 83 1.77 5.87 -5.71
N PHE A 84 2.12 4.59 -5.63
CA PHE A 84 1.48 3.63 -4.76
C PHE A 84 2.26 3.56 -3.44
N ALA A 85 1.62 3.93 -2.34
CA ALA A 85 2.18 3.87 -1.01
C ALA A 85 1.54 2.71 -0.23
N TYR A 86 2.35 1.88 0.42
CA TYR A 86 1.85 0.76 1.21
C TYR A 86 2.74 0.46 2.43
N GLY A 87 2.11 -0.05 3.49
CA GLY A 87 2.83 -0.54 4.66
C GLY A 87 3.40 -1.94 4.43
N ASP A 88 4.71 -2.08 4.58
CA ASP A 88 5.42 -3.35 4.70
C ASP A 88 5.55 -3.68 6.19
N ASP A 89 4.67 -4.58 6.64
CA ASP A 89 4.60 -5.03 8.03
C ASP A 89 5.84 -5.80 8.50
N ILE A 90 6.57 -6.44 7.58
CA ILE A 90 7.71 -7.28 7.90
C ILE A 90 8.89 -6.40 8.27
N ASN A 91 9.15 -5.39 7.43
CA ASN A 91 10.23 -4.45 7.62
C ASN A 91 9.82 -3.21 8.43
N ARG A 92 8.53 -3.06 8.74
CA ARG A 92 7.93 -1.87 9.38
C ARG A 92 8.22 -0.59 8.59
N GLU A 93 8.17 -0.72 7.27
CA GLU A 93 8.47 0.35 6.31
C GLU A 93 7.22 0.84 5.61
N LEU A 94 7.14 2.13 5.34
CA LEU A 94 6.22 2.69 4.35
C LEU A 94 6.94 2.72 2.99
N CYS A 95 6.54 1.84 2.09
CA CYS A 95 7.13 1.70 0.75
C CYS A 95 6.37 2.55 -0.26
N LEU A 96 7.10 3.24 -1.14
CA LEU A 96 6.55 4.02 -2.24
C LEU A 96 7.04 3.44 -3.57
N ARG A 97 6.09 3.17 -4.46
CA ARG A 97 6.34 2.73 -5.83
C ARG A 97 5.77 3.74 -6.82
N GLU A 98 6.51 4.00 -7.88
CA GLU A 98 6.01 4.82 -8.98
C GLU A 98 4.99 4.03 -9.83
N LEU A 99 3.94 4.70 -10.30
CA LEU A 99 3.03 4.16 -11.30
C LEU A 99 3.29 4.81 -12.67
N PRO A 100 3.21 4.06 -13.79
CA PRO A 100 2.81 2.65 -13.87
C PRO A 100 3.97 1.65 -13.72
N SER A 101 5.21 2.12 -13.57
CA SER A 101 6.43 1.26 -13.59
C SER A 101 6.50 0.24 -12.46
N LEU A 102 5.77 0.47 -11.36
CA LEU A 102 5.80 -0.29 -10.10
C LEU A 102 7.20 -0.34 -9.45
N ARG A 103 8.13 0.52 -9.89
CA ARG A 103 9.48 0.60 -9.35
C ARG A 103 9.44 1.19 -7.95
N VAL A 104 10.16 0.59 -7.00
CA VAL A 104 10.35 1.18 -5.67
C VAL A 104 11.19 2.43 -5.82
N ILE A 105 10.64 3.58 -5.39
CA ILE A 105 11.34 4.86 -5.41
C ILE A 105 11.86 5.25 -4.03
N GLN A 106 11.17 4.84 -2.97
CA GLN A 106 11.52 5.20 -1.61
C GLN A 106 10.96 4.19 -0.62
N LYS A 107 11.70 4.01 0.48
CA LYS A 107 11.28 3.29 1.67
C LYS A 107 11.49 4.20 2.85
N LEU A 108 10.44 4.43 3.62
CA LEU A 108 10.45 5.28 4.80
C LEU A 108 10.30 4.39 6.03
N GLN A 109 10.99 4.71 7.12
CA GLN A 109 10.79 4.08 8.41
C GLN A 109 10.01 5.04 9.31
N PRO A 110 8.66 4.99 9.29
CA PRO A 110 7.85 5.94 10.04
C PRO A 110 7.99 5.74 11.55
N HIS A 111 8.01 4.49 12.02
CA HIS A 111 8.05 4.16 13.43
C HIS A 111 8.42 2.69 13.61
N GLN A 112 8.75 2.32 14.85
CA GLN A 112 9.11 0.94 15.19
C GLN A 112 7.89 0.02 15.33
N TYR A 113 6.66 0.50 15.16
CA TYR A 113 5.46 -0.31 15.29
C TYR A 113 4.88 -0.72 13.93
N PRO A 114 4.00 -1.73 13.87
CA PRO A 114 3.28 -2.06 12.65
C PRO A 114 2.40 -0.92 12.13
N ILE A 115 2.18 -0.92 10.82
CA ILE A 115 1.42 0.13 10.15
C ILE A 115 -0.07 -0.24 10.17
N LEU A 116 -0.83 0.48 10.99
CA LEU A 116 -2.26 0.25 11.19
C LEU A 116 -3.12 0.93 10.13
N ASP A 117 -2.68 2.08 9.61
CA ASP A 117 -3.33 2.75 8.48
C ASP A 117 -2.35 3.59 7.64
N VAL A 118 -2.67 3.75 6.36
CA VAL A 118 -1.99 4.64 5.42
C VAL A 118 -3.06 5.42 4.65
N LYS A 119 -2.98 6.75 4.67
CA LYS A 119 -3.95 7.63 4.01
C LYS A 119 -3.25 8.77 3.32
N TYR A 120 -3.79 9.17 2.18
CA TYR A 120 -3.35 10.36 1.47
C TYR A 120 -4.48 11.37 1.41
N ALA A 121 -4.17 12.62 1.73
CA ALA A 121 -5.09 13.74 1.60
C ALA A 121 -4.44 14.87 0.81
N HIS A 122 -5.20 15.46 -0.10
CA HIS A 122 -4.79 16.61 -0.89
C HIS A 122 -5.96 17.58 -1.02
N SER A 123 -5.75 18.83 -0.64
CA SER A 123 -6.75 19.91 -0.77
C SER A 123 -6.20 21.06 -1.60
N SER A 124 -5.43 21.97 -0.98
CA SER A 124 -4.96 23.23 -1.60
C SER A 124 -3.47 23.52 -1.34
N GLY A 125 -2.71 22.50 -0.95
CA GLY A 125 -1.28 22.58 -0.63
C GLY A 125 -0.56 21.27 -0.95
N PRO A 126 0.72 21.12 -0.59
CA PRO A 126 1.43 19.86 -0.80
C PRO A 126 0.66 18.75 -0.07
N GLY A 127 0.28 17.70 -0.81
CA GLY A 127 -0.52 16.63 -0.23
C GLY A 127 0.22 15.96 0.94
N LEU A 128 -0.55 15.38 1.85
CA LEU A 128 -0.04 14.75 3.05
C LEU A 128 -0.27 13.25 2.99
N LEU A 129 0.82 12.50 3.12
CA LEU A 129 0.79 11.05 3.32
C LEU A 129 0.89 10.77 4.81
N GLY A 130 -0.18 10.24 5.40
CA GLY A 130 -0.24 9.82 6.80
C GLY A 130 0.04 8.33 6.93
N CYS A 131 0.79 7.98 7.98
CA CYS A 131 1.07 6.62 8.41
C CYS A 131 0.82 6.50 9.91
N MET A 132 -0.05 5.57 10.30
CA MET A 132 -0.49 5.40 11.69
C MET A 132 0.04 4.09 12.28
N SER A 133 0.55 4.15 13.50
CA SER A 133 0.84 3.03 14.39
C SER A 133 -0.08 3.04 15.60
N GLU A 134 0.18 2.11 16.53
CA GLU A 134 -0.45 2.04 17.84
C GLU A 134 -0.28 3.33 18.67
N ASP A 135 0.87 4.01 18.55
CA ASP A 135 1.25 5.13 19.41
C ASP A 135 1.47 6.46 18.67
N LYS A 136 1.56 6.44 17.33
CA LYS A 136 1.97 7.59 16.52
C LYS A 136 1.16 7.72 15.25
N LEU A 137 0.94 8.97 14.85
CA LEU A 137 0.58 9.35 13.50
C LEU A 137 1.72 10.16 12.92
N GLN A 138 2.39 9.62 11.90
CA GLN A 138 3.45 10.33 11.18
C GLN A 138 2.93 10.87 9.85
N LEU A 139 3.22 12.15 9.59
CA LEU A 139 2.82 12.84 8.37
C LEU A 139 4.05 13.14 7.51
N PHE A 140 3.96 12.82 6.23
CA PHE A 140 4.97 13.12 5.23
C PHE A 140 4.38 14.10 4.21
N SER A 141 5.14 15.14 3.87
CA SER A 141 4.77 16.06 2.80
C SER A 141 5.14 15.46 1.46
N ALA A 142 4.17 15.32 0.56
CA ALA A 142 4.39 14.92 -0.81
C ALA A 142 4.93 16.12 -1.61
N ARG A 143 6.21 16.47 -1.39
CA ARG A 143 6.93 17.45 -2.21
C ARG A 143 7.63 16.76 -3.36
N VAL A 144 7.52 17.35 -4.55
CA VAL A 144 8.47 17.11 -5.64
C VAL A 144 9.68 17.98 -5.32
N SER A 145 10.85 17.36 -5.14
CA SER A 145 12.14 18.07 -5.22
C SER A 145 12.51 18.30 -6.67
#